data_AF-A0A8I1A0C5-F1
#
_entry.id   AF-A0A8I1A0C5-F1
#
_cell.length_a   1.000
_cell.length_b   1.000
_cell.length_c   1.000
_cell.angle_alpha   90.00
_cell.angle_beta   90.00
_cell.angle_gamma   90.00
#
_symmetry.space_group_name_H-M   'P 1'
#
loop_
_entity.id
_entity.type
_entity.pdbx_description
1 polymer ?
#
loop_
_entity_poly.entity_id
_entity_poly.type
_entity_poly.pdbx_seq_one_letter_code
_entity_poly.pdbx_strand_id
1 'polypeptide(L)'
;MTLTLRRLRIEITSLPAELLQLGALVVAVARGLDYIRLPADLTPDSLSVIEAALPFDVWGWIFLTAGAVGLLGIFVSRIPMTALAHGVLFGLYLVFGIGALAELADRDFLYGWRTAVGWVLGAAAVHLVLADASIDGWRRTRAR
;
A
#
# COMPACT_ATOMS: atom_id res chain seq x y z
N MET A 1 23.80 20.43 -31.54
CA MET A 1 24.49 19.82 -30.38
C MET A 1 23.43 19.17 -29.50
N THR A 2 23.21 17.87 -29.62
CA THR A 2 22.14 17.14 -28.91
C THR A 2 22.69 16.71 -27.56
N LEU A 3 22.24 17.37 -26.48
CA LEU A 3 22.55 16.96 -25.12
C LEU A 3 21.84 15.62 -24.83
N THR A 4 22.59 14.53 -24.98
CA THR A 4 22.12 13.21 -24.55
C THR A 4 22.21 13.16 -23.03
N LEU A 5 21.11 13.49 -22.34
CA LEU A 5 21.02 13.34 -20.89
C LEU A 5 21.15 11.84 -20.55
N ARG A 6 22.33 11.40 -20.12
CA ARG A 6 22.52 10.09 -19.48
C ARG A 6 21.75 10.11 -18.15
N ARG A 7 20.50 9.66 -18.16
CA ARG A 7 19.70 9.48 -16.94
C ARG A 7 20.18 8.21 -16.23
N LEU A 8 20.46 8.32 -14.93
CA LEU A 8 20.65 7.17 -14.07
C LEU A 8 19.33 6.38 -14.02
N ARG A 9 19.36 5.13 -14.48
CA ARG A 9 18.23 4.20 -14.37
C ARG A 9 18.43 3.33 -13.13
N ILE A 10 17.37 3.13 -12.37
CA ILE A 10 17.36 2.16 -11.27
C ILE A 10 17.19 0.77 -11.90
N GLU A 11 18.04 -0.16 -11.51
CA GLU A 11 17.92 -1.58 -11.86
C GLU A 11 17.58 -2.36 -10.59
N ILE A 12 16.44 -3.05 -10.59
CA ILE A 12 16.00 -3.88 -9.47
C ILE A 12 16.13 -5.35 -9.89
N THR A 13 16.94 -6.10 -9.15
CA THR A 13 17.07 -7.56 -9.34
C THR A 13 15.90 -8.30 -8.68
N SER A 14 15.75 -9.60 -8.93
CA SER A 14 14.61 -10.38 -8.40
C SER A 14 14.57 -10.39 -6.87
N LEU A 15 15.71 -10.57 -6.21
CA LEU A 15 15.76 -10.68 -4.74
C LEU A 15 15.25 -9.41 -4.03
N PRO A 16 15.74 -8.18 -4.33
CA PRO A 16 15.18 -6.95 -3.75
C PRO A 16 13.69 -6.77 -4.04
N ALA A 17 13.22 -7.12 -5.23
CA ALA A 17 11.79 -7.04 -5.57
C ALA A 17 10.95 -7.99 -4.73
N GLU A 18 11.41 -9.24 -4.55
CA GLU A 18 10.76 -10.25 -3.71
C GLU A 18 10.74 -9.83 -2.23
N LEU A 19 11.85 -9.30 -1.71
CA LEU A 19 11.94 -8.78 -0.34
C LEU A 19 11.00 -7.59 -0.13
N LEU A 20 10.94 -6.68 -1.10
CA LEU A 20 10.02 -5.53 -1.05
C LEU A 20 8.56 -5.99 -1.05
N GLN A 21 8.21 -6.96 -1.90
CA GLN A 21 6.87 -7.54 -1.97
C GLN A 21 6.47 -8.19 -0.64
N LEU A 22 7.32 -9.08 -0.11
CA LEU A 22 7.09 -9.76 1.16
C LEU A 22 6.97 -8.75 2.30
N GLY A 23 7.92 -7.81 2.39
CA GLY A 23 7.92 -6.78 3.42
C GLY A 23 6.66 -5.91 3.39
N ALA A 24 6.23 -5.46 2.21
CA ALA A 24 5.04 -4.64 2.06
C ALA A 24 3.76 -5.38 2.48
N LEU A 25 3.64 -6.68 2.14
CA LEU A 25 2.49 -7.49 2.54
C LEU A 25 2.48 -7.80 4.04
N VAL A 26 3.65 -8.07 4.65
CA VAL A 26 3.78 -8.25 6.09
C VAL A 26 3.42 -6.96 6.84
N VAL A 27 3.84 -5.80 6.34
CA VAL A 27 3.45 -4.50 6.90
C VAL A 27 1.94 -4.29 6.82
N ALA A 28 1.28 -4.70 5.73
CA ALA A 28 -0.18 -4.64 5.62
C ALA A 28 -0.88 -5.55 6.66
N VAL A 29 -0.38 -6.77 6.87
CA VAL A 29 -0.86 -7.67 7.93
C VAL A 29 -0.70 -7.04 9.31
N ALA A 30 0.48 -6.49 9.60
CA ALA A 30 0.76 -5.82 10.87
C ALA A 30 -0.17 -4.61 11.07
N ARG A 31 -0.34 -3.77 10.05
CA ARG A 31 -1.29 -2.64 10.08
C ARG A 31 -2.71 -3.08 10.38
N GLY A 32 -3.14 -4.18 9.78
CA GLY A 32 -4.46 -4.76 10.04
C GLY A 32 -4.62 -5.18 11.50
N LEU A 33 -3.60 -5.83 12.05
CA LEU A 33 -3.56 -6.23 13.46
C LEU A 33 -3.52 -5.04 14.42
N ASP A 34 -2.80 -3.97 14.08
CA ASP A 34 -2.75 -2.74 14.87
C ASP A 34 -4.14 -2.11 14.97
N TYR A 35 -4.86 -2.02 13.85
CA TYR A 35 -6.22 -1.46 13.81
C TYR A 35 -7.24 -2.32 14.56
N ILE A 36 -7.18 -3.65 14.44
CA ILE A 36 -8.08 -4.57 15.17
C ILE A 36 -7.85 -4.48 16.69
N ARG A 37 -6.59 -4.30 17.12
CA ARG A 37 -6.22 -4.25 18.54
C ARG A 37 -6.26 -2.86 19.15
N LEU A 38 -6.57 -1.83 18.37
CA LEU A 38 -6.65 -0.46 18.86
C LEU A 38 -7.78 -0.37 19.89
N PRO A 39 -7.49 -0.03 21.16
CA PRO A 39 -8.52 0.16 22.17
C PRO A 39 -9.50 1.27 21.75
N ALA A 40 -10.80 1.05 21.94
CA ALA A 40 -11.85 1.98 21.48
C ALA A 40 -11.74 3.38 22.12
N ASP A 41 -11.15 3.45 23.31
CA ASP A 41 -10.86 4.67 24.06
C ASP A 41 -9.60 5.42 23.57
N LEU A 42 -8.79 4.79 22.72
CA LEU A 42 -7.57 5.36 22.14
C LEU A 42 -7.75 5.75 20.66
N THR A 43 -9.00 5.92 20.21
CA THR A 43 -9.30 6.43 18.89
C THR A 43 -8.71 7.85 18.76
N PRO A 44 -7.76 8.10 17.84
CA PRO A 44 -7.11 9.40 17.74
C PRO A 44 -8.14 10.53 17.54
N ASP A 45 -7.98 11.66 18.23
CA ASP A 45 -8.83 12.84 18.00
C ASP A 45 -8.62 13.48 16.62
N SER A 46 -7.56 13.08 15.90
CA SER A 46 -7.15 13.64 14.61
C SER A 46 -7.15 12.62 13.48
N LEU A 47 -8.25 11.87 13.35
CA LEU A 47 -8.42 10.98 12.20
C LEU A 47 -8.79 11.75 10.96
N SER A 48 -8.30 11.25 9.82
CA SER A 48 -8.84 11.72 8.57
C SER A 48 -10.33 11.38 8.45
N VAL A 49 -11.14 12.20 7.79
CA VAL A 49 -12.58 11.97 7.51
C VAL A 49 -12.80 10.57 6.92
N ILE A 50 -11.81 10.09 6.17
CA ILE A 50 -11.81 8.76 5.55
C ILE A 50 -11.54 7.66 6.57
N GLU A 51 -10.55 7.80 7.45
CA GLU A 51 -10.32 6.84 8.53
C GLU A 51 -11.54 6.77 9.48
N ALA A 52 -12.21 7.91 9.69
CA ALA A 52 -13.44 7.99 10.46
C ALA A 52 -14.69 7.42 9.74
N ALA A 53 -14.61 7.11 8.44
CA ALA A 53 -15.75 6.64 7.65
C ALA A 53 -16.20 5.22 8.00
N LEU A 54 -15.31 4.41 8.60
CA LEU A 54 -15.61 3.07 9.08
C LEU A 54 -14.94 2.82 10.44
N PRO A 55 -15.46 1.89 11.25
CA PRO A 55 -14.78 1.42 12.46
C PRO A 55 -13.36 0.90 12.18
N PHE A 56 -12.43 1.09 13.14
CA PHE A 56 -11.02 0.67 12.98
C PHE A 56 -10.85 -0.82 12.73
N ASP A 57 -11.63 -1.66 13.41
CA ASP A 57 -11.59 -3.10 13.23
C ASP A 57 -11.97 -3.48 11.79
N VAL A 58 -12.92 -2.80 11.17
CA VAL A 58 -13.29 -2.99 9.75
C VAL A 58 -12.10 -2.67 8.84
N TRP A 59 -11.45 -1.52 9.02
CA TRP A 59 -10.22 -1.20 8.28
C TRP A 59 -9.14 -2.25 8.53
N GLY A 60 -9.00 -2.68 9.77
CA GLY A 60 -8.03 -3.68 10.19
C GLY A 60 -8.23 -5.02 9.50
N TRP A 61 -9.48 -5.49 9.40
CA TRP A 61 -9.82 -6.70 8.66
C TRP A 61 -9.55 -6.58 7.17
N ILE A 62 -9.78 -5.42 6.56
CA ILE A 62 -9.46 -5.19 5.15
C ILE A 62 -7.95 -5.30 4.93
N PHE A 63 -7.13 -4.60 5.71
CA PHE A 63 -5.67 -4.64 5.62
C PHE A 63 -5.12 -6.05 5.87
N LEU A 64 -5.60 -6.71 6.94
CA LEU A 64 -5.19 -8.06 7.31
C LEU A 64 -5.52 -9.06 6.19
N THR A 65 -6.74 -9.01 5.66
CA THR A 65 -7.19 -9.93 4.62
C THR A 65 -6.44 -9.69 3.32
N ALA A 66 -6.28 -8.43 2.89
CA ALA A 66 -5.52 -8.11 1.69
C ALA A 66 -4.06 -8.58 1.81
N GLY A 67 -3.39 -8.30 2.94
CA GLY A 67 -2.02 -8.76 3.20
C GLY A 67 -1.90 -10.28 3.20
N ALA A 68 -2.80 -10.99 3.89
CA ALA A 68 -2.80 -12.45 3.96
C ALA A 68 -3.07 -13.11 2.59
N VAL A 69 -4.04 -12.59 1.83
CA VAL A 69 -4.34 -13.05 0.46
C VAL A 69 -3.14 -12.82 -0.45
N GLY A 70 -2.47 -11.68 -0.32
CA GLY A 70 -1.29 -11.38 -1.11
C GLY A 70 -0.13 -12.32 -0.83
N LEU A 71 0.12 -12.64 0.45
CA LEU A 71 1.14 -13.62 0.88
C LEU A 71 0.82 -15.03 0.37
N LEU A 72 -0.44 -15.46 0.51
CA LEU A 72 -0.88 -16.75 -0.02
C LEU A 72 -0.72 -16.82 -1.55
N GLY A 73 -1.01 -15.72 -2.24
CA GLY A 73 -0.88 -15.58 -3.68
C GLY A 73 0.52 -15.82 -4.24
N ILE A 74 1.57 -15.63 -3.42
CA ILE A 74 2.95 -15.91 -3.82
C ILE A 74 3.13 -17.39 -4.15
N PHE A 75 2.43 -18.26 -3.42
CA PHE A 75 2.52 -19.72 -3.57
C PHE A 75 1.40 -20.31 -4.43
N VAL A 76 0.34 -19.53 -4.71
CA VAL A 76 -0.86 -19.99 -5.42
C VAL A 76 -1.07 -19.18 -6.70
N SER A 77 -0.70 -19.75 -7.85
CA SER A 77 -0.77 -19.09 -9.16
C SER A 77 -2.10 -19.26 -9.91
N ARG A 78 -3.13 -19.86 -9.28
CA ARG A 78 -4.43 -20.11 -9.94
C ARG A 78 -5.10 -18.84 -10.42
N ILE A 79 -5.04 -17.76 -9.64
CA ILE A 79 -5.53 -16.42 -9.99
C ILE A 79 -4.46 -15.40 -9.56
N PRO A 80 -4.46 -14.15 -10.04
CA PRO A 80 -3.42 -13.17 -9.72
C PRO A 80 -3.62 -12.56 -8.31
N MET A 81 -3.67 -13.40 -7.27
CA MET A 81 -4.02 -13.02 -5.90
C MET A 81 -3.10 -11.92 -5.36
N THR A 82 -1.79 -12.04 -5.54
CA THR A 82 -0.81 -11.04 -5.08
C THR A 82 -1.00 -9.70 -5.77
N ALA A 83 -1.29 -9.69 -7.07
CA ALA A 83 -1.58 -8.46 -7.80
C ALA A 83 -2.86 -7.78 -7.30
N LEU A 84 -3.92 -8.57 -7.09
CA LEU A 84 -5.20 -8.07 -6.56
C LEU A 84 -5.04 -7.49 -5.15
N ALA A 85 -4.32 -8.20 -4.26
CA ALA A 85 -4.02 -7.73 -2.92
C ALA A 85 -3.29 -6.38 -2.92
N HIS A 86 -2.25 -6.25 -3.76
CA HIS A 86 -1.55 -4.98 -3.92
C HIS A 86 -2.43 -3.89 -4.54
N GLY A 87 -3.32 -4.21 -5.48
CA GLY A 87 -4.29 -3.27 -6.02
C GLY A 87 -5.25 -2.72 -4.95
N VAL A 88 -5.74 -3.59 -4.05
CA VAL A 88 -6.56 -3.17 -2.90
C VAL A 88 -5.77 -2.26 -1.96
N LEU A 89 -4.55 -2.65 -1.59
CA LEU A 89 -3.70 -1.86 -0.70
C LEU A 89 -3.32 -0.50 -1.32
N PHE A 90 -3.05 -0.45 -2.63
CA PHE A 90 -2.87 0.79 -3.38
C PHE A 90 -4.08 1.71 -3.20
N GLY A 91 -5.29 1.21 -3.44
CA GLY A 91 -6.51 1.98 -3.27
C GLY A 91 -6.68 2.53 -1.86
N LEU A 92 -6.46 1.70 -0.83
CA LEU A 92 -6.58 2.10 0.56
C LEU A 92 -5.59 3.21 0.92
N TYR A 93 -4.30 3.01 0.64
CA TYR A 93 -3.28 4.01 0.97
C TYR A 93 -3.45 5.31 0.17
N LEU A 94 -3.91 5.22 -1.08
CA LEU A 94 -4.18 6.40 -1.89
C LEU A 94 -5.34 7.21 -1.30
N VAL A 95 -6.44 6.52 -0.96
CA VAL A 95 -7.63 7.15 -0.39
C VAL A 95 -7.29 7.78 0.96
N PHE A 96 -6.62 7.06 1.87
CA PHE A 96 -6.20 7.58 3.17
C PHE A 96 -5.24 8.77 3.02
N GLY A 97 -4.27 8.67 2.11
CA GLY A 97 -3.30 9.73 1.84
C GLY A 97 -3.94 11.00 1.30
N ILE A 98 -4.85 10.88 0.33
CA ILE A 98 -5.60 12.01 -0.23
C ILE A 98 -6.51 12.63 0.83
N GLY A 99 -7.21 11.83 1.64
CA GLY A 99 -8.04 12.35 2.73
C GLY A 99 -7.25 13.16 3.73
N ALA A 100 -6.11 12.65 4.17
CA ALA A 100 -5.22 13.38 5.08
C ALA A 100 -4.69 14.67 4.44
N LEU A 101 -4.31 14.65 3.16
CA LEU A 101 -3.88 15.85 2.43
C LEU A 101 -5.00 16.89 2.27
N ALA A 102 -6.23 16.46 2.03
CA ALA A 102 -7.37 17.36 1.93
C ALA A 102 -7.62 18.09 3.25
N GLU A 103 -7.55 17.40 4.39
CA GLU A 103 -7.68 18.05 5.69
C GLU A 103 -6.56 19.01 6.04
N LEU A 104 -5.34 18.72 5.58
CA LEU A 104 -4.21 19.63 5.73
C LEU A 104 -4.43 20.95 4.98
N ALA A 105 -5.18 20.93 3.87
CA ALA A 105 -5.45 22.13 3.10
C ALA A 105 -6.32 23.15 3.86
N ASP A 106 -7.13 22.67 4.80
CA ASP A 106 -8.06 23.49 5.59
C ASP A 106 -7.47 23.95 6.93
N ARG A 107 -6.20 23.62 7.23
CA ARG A 107 -5.54 23.93 8.50
C ARG A 107 -4.50 25.05 8.36
N ASP A 108 -4.40 25.90 9.38
CA ASP A 108 -3.39 26.97 9.48
C ASP A 108 -1.95 26.46 9.70
N PHE A 109 -1.78 25.16 9.96
CA PHE A 109 -0.48 24.53 10.22
C PHE A 109 -0.33 23.21 9.47
N LEU A 110 0.85 22.95 8.91
CA LEU A 110 1.12 21.80 8.03
C LEU A 110 1.51 20.50 8.77
N TYR A 111 1.34 20.41 10.09
CA TYR A 111 1.76 19.21 10.82
C TYR A 111 1.02 17.96 10.33
N GLY A 112 1.76 16.91 9.94
CA GLY A 112 1.21 15.67 9.36
C GLY A 112 1.38 15.52 7.85
N TRP A 113 1.79 16.57 7.12
CA TRP A 113 1.95 16.52 5.65
C TRP A 113 2.91 15.42 5.17
N ARG A 114 3.99 15.18 5.91
CA ARG A 114 4.98 14.13 5.59
C ARG A 114 4.37 12.74 5.62
N THR A 115 3.48 12.47 6.57
CA THR A 115 2.80 11.19 6.69
C THR A 115 1.83 11.00 5.53
N ALA A 116 1.03 12.02 5.23
CA ALA A 116 0.07 11.98 4.15
C ALA A 116 0.75 11.78 2.78
N VAL A 117 1.82 12.53 2.50
CA VAL A 117 2.66 12.32 1.31
C VAL A 117 3.31 10.93 1.32
N GLY A 118 3.76 10.45 2.47
CA GLY A 118 4.33 9.11 2.64
C GLY A 118 3.32 7.99 2.30
N TRP A 119 2.03 8.19 2.58
CA TRP A 119 0.99 7.26 2.16
C TRP A 119 0.75 7.29 0.65
N VAL A 120 0.70 8.48 0.03
CA VAL A 120 0.48 8.60 -1.42
C VAL A 120 1.70 8.13 -2.23
N LEU A 121 2.86 8.75 -2.00
CA LEU A 121 4.06 8.52 -2.81
C LEU A 121 4.91 7.35 -2.33
N GLY A 122 4.81 6.98 -1.05
CA GLY A 122 5.49 5.81 -0.51
C GLY A 122 4.62 4.58 -0.66
N ALA A 123 3.61 4.45 0.18
CA ALA A 123 2.84 3.21 0.29
C ALA A 123 2.00 2.90 -0.97
N ALA A 124 1.19 3.86 -1.43
CA ALA A 124 0.31 3.63 -2.57
C ALA A 124 1.12 3.40 -3.85
N ALA A 125 2.10 4.25 -4.16
CA ALA A 125 2.94 4.08 -5.35
C ALA A 125 3.70 2.74 -5.34
N VAL A 126 4.27 2.31 -4.20
CA VAL A 126 4.92 1.00 -4.08
C VAL A 126 3.93 -0.13 -4.36
N HIS A 127 2.73 -0.08 -3.78
CA HIS A 127 1.71 -1.10 -4.04
C HIS A 127 1.23 -1.11 -5.49
N LEU A 128 1.13 0.04 -6.16
CA LEU A 128 0.80 0.09 -7.58
C LEU A 128 1.88 -0.61 -8.43
N VAL A 129 3.16 -0.30 -8.18
CA VAL A 129 4.29 -0.94 -8.88
C VAL A 129 4.30 -2.44 -8.63
N LEU A 130 4.08 -2.87 -7.38
CA LEU A 130 4.04 -4.30 -7.03
C LEU A 130 2.82 -5.01 -7.63
N ALA A 131 1.67 -4.34 -7.74
CA ALA A 131 0.49 -4.89 -8.40
C ALA A 131 0.76 -5.16 -9.88
N ASP A 132 1.37 -4.19 -10.58
CA ASP A 132 1.76 -4.31 -11.99
C ASP A 132 2.82 -5.41 -12.21
N ALA A 133 3.89 -5.41 -11.41
CA ALA A 133 4.91 -6.44 -11.48
C ALA A 133 4.36 -7.85 -11.18
N SER A 134 3.41 -7.95 -10.24
CA SER A 134 2.76 -9.22 -9.88
C SER A 134 1.84 -9.73 -10.98
N ILE A 135 1.08 -8.87 -11.66
CA ILE A 135 0.20 -9.31 -12.75
C ILE A 135 1.03 -9.82 -13.93
N ASP A 136 2.14 -9.16 -14.24
CA ASP A 136 3.08 -9.60 -15.26
C ASP A 136 3.77 -10.92 -14.89
N GLY A 137 4.17 -11.06 -13.62
CA GLY A 137 4.69 -12.32 -13.08
C GLY A 137 3.70 -13.46 -13.28
N TRP A 138 2.44 -13.26 -12.88
CA TRP A 138 1.38 -14.24 -13.04
C TRP A 138 1.12 -14.59 -14.51
N ARG A 139 1.02 -13.61 -15.41
CA ARG A 139 0.83 -13.85 -16.86
C ARG A 139 1.94 -14.71 -17.45
N ARG A 140 3.19 -14.48 -17.04
CA ARG A 140 4.34 -15.30 -17.48
C ARG A 140 4.23 -16.76 -17.03
N THR A 141 3.64 -17.05 -15.86
CA THR A 141 3.41 -18.43 -15.42
C THR A 141 2.33 -19.16 -16.24
N ARG A 142 1.40 -18.44 -16.86
CA ARG A 142 0.31 -18.98 -17.69
C ARG A 142 0.71 -19.21 -19.15
N ALA A 143 1.75 -18.53 -19.61
CA ALA A 143 2.27 -18.64 -20.98
C ALA A 143 3.26 -19.81 -21.17
N ARG A 144 3.59 -20.53 -20.09
CA ARG A 144 4.41 -21.74 -20.08
C ARG A 144 3.51 -22.96 -19.93
#